data_AF-A0A7M5V9T0-F1
#
_entry.id   AF-A0A7M5V9T0-F1
#
_cell.length_a   1.000
_cell.length_b   1.000
_cell.length_c   1.000
_cell.angle_alpha   90.00
_cell.angle_beta   90.00
_cell.angle_gamma   90.00
#
_symmetry.space_group_name_H-M   'P 1'
#
loop_
_entity.id
_entity.type
_entity.pdbx_description
1 polymer ?
#
loop_
_entity_poly.entity_id
_entity_poly.type
_entity_poly.pdbx_seq_one_letter_code
_entity_poly.pdbx_strand_id
1 'polypeptide(L)'
;MENQIAGESGNYILSTIGAVNESCQKCKKINEYVEEMTLDKYKCTLYVDGRMIAQSYGENKKDTKRLCAEKGLDYLKKYQEIVYKDRINHDKVTEIDKGNLVKESYENAPKIADDNLGSKLLKKMGWDGSSGVGKYSHGISEPVFVESVENRVGFGHSYDDRTVRKSSVESTLLDFLRDSKQEEIKFSKNLTKEDRALVHRLCTKYHLKHKSFGKNEDRYLLVSKQ
;
A
#
# COMPACT_ATOMS: atom_id res chain seq x y z
N MET A 1 -24.43 -36.00 -17.11
CA MET A 1 -23.66 -35.89 -15.86
C MET A 1 -22.66 -34.78 -16.09
N GLU A 2 -22.98 -33.53 -15.69
CA GLU A 2 -22.63 -32.95 -14.37
C GLU A 2 -21.11 -32.98 -14.15
N ASN A 3 -20.39 -31.90 -13.79
CA ASN A 3 -20.77 -30.66 -13.12
C ASN A 3 -19.69 -29.56 -13.31
N GLN A 4 -20.08 -28.34 -12.92
CA GLN A 4 -19.34 -27.07 -12.72
C GLN A 4 -17.99 -27.22 -11.97
N ILE A 5 -17.07 -26.23 -12.04
CA ILE A 5 -16.88 -25.10 -11.07
C ILE A 5 -16.10 -23.99 -11.82
N ALA A 6 -16.69 -22.84 -12.14
CA ALA A 6 -16.76 -21.62 -11.32
C ALA A 6 -15.39 -21.05 -10.89
N GLY A 7 -14.83 -20.16 -11.71
CA GLY A 7 -13.77 -19.23 -11.32
C GLY A 7 -14.37 -17.85 -11.12
N GLU A 8 -14.84 -17.57 -9.91
CA GLU A 8 -15.43 -16.29 -9.50
C GLU A 8 -14.42 -15.16 -9.65
N SER A 9 -14.65 -14.31 -10.66
CA SER A 9 -14.06 -12.98 -10.75
C SER A 9 -14.48 -12.16 -9.53
N GLY A 10 -13.58 -12.07 -8.55
CA GLY A 10 -13.73 -11.28 -7.33
C GLY A 10 -13.85 -9.79 -7.62
N ASN A 11 -15.01 -9.37 -8.11
CA ASN A 11 -15.40 -7.98 -8.20
C ASN A 11 -15.46 -7.42 -6.78
N TYR A 12 -14.81 -6.28 -6.54
CA TYR A 12 -15.14 -5.50 -5.37
C TYR A 12 -16.59 -5.09 -5.56
N ILE A 13 -17.51 -5.77 -4.88
CA ILE A 13 -18.93 -5.41 -4.90
C ILE A 13 -19.01 -4.10 -4.13
N LEU A 14 -18.86 -2.97 -4.83
CA LEU A 14 -19.43 -1.72 -4.37
C LEU A 14 -20.86 -2.05 -3.92
N SER A 15 -21.25 -1.61 -2.73
CA SER A 15 -22.65 -1.75 -2.33
C SER A 15 -23.51 -1.20 -3.46
N THR A 16 -24.65 -1.84 -3.75
CA THR A 16 -25.51 -1.44 -4.88
C THR A 16 -25.87 0.04 -4.81
N ILE A 17 -26.02 0.57 -3.59
CA ILE A 17 -26.18 1.99 -3.27
C ILE A 17 -24.94 2.82 -3.69
N GLY A 18 -23.74 2.37 -3.32
CA GLY A 18 -22.49 3.02 -3.71
C GLY A 18 -22.28 3.05 -5.23
N ALA A 19 -22.65 1.98 -5.92
CA ALA A 19 -22.59 1.92 -7.38
C ALA A 19 -23.51 2.96 -8.03
N VAL A 20 -24.77 3.08 -7.58
CA VAL A 20 -25.71 4.11 -8.07
C VAL A 20 -25.17 5.52 -7.79
N ASN A 21 -24.59 5.76 -6.60
CA ASN A 21 -24.04 7.05 -6.24
C ASN A 21 -22.84 7.45 -7.12
N GLU A 22 -21.90 6.53 -7.31
CA GLU A 22 -20.75 6.79 -8.18
C GLU A 22 -21.17 7.07 -9.62
N SER A 23 -22.13 6.31 -10.15
CA SER A 23 -22.67 6.53 -11.49
C SER A 23 -23.33 7.92 -11.61
N CYS A 24 -24.12 8.33 -10.61
CA CYS A 24 -24.76 9.65 -10.62
C CYS A 24 -23.74 10.79 -10.55
N GLN A 25 -22.71 10.65 -9.71
CA GLN A 25 -21.61 11.63 -9.62
C GLN A 25 -20.86 11.78 -10.95
N LYS A 26 -20.54 10.67 -11.64
CA LYS A 26 -19.88 10.69 -12.95
C LYS A 26 -20.73 11.39 -14.02
N CYS A 27 -22.03 11.17 -14.00
CA CYS A 27 -22.97 11.82 -14.92
C CYS A 27 -23.37 13.24 -14.48
N LYS A 28 -22.83 13.77 -13.36
CA LYS A 28 -23.20 15.06 -12.76
C LYS A 28 -24.71 15.18 -12.47
N LYS A 29 -25.35 14.08 -12.11
CA LYS A 29 -26.76 14.02 -11.72
C LYS A 29 -26.89 13.83 -10.22
N ILE A 30 -27.95 14.40 -9.65
CA ILE A 30 -28.27 14.26 -8.23
C ILE A 30 -29.08 12.99 -8.04
N ASN A 31 -28.73 12.17 -7.03
CA ASN A 31 -29.57 11.05 -6.60
C ASN A 31 -30.15 11.32 -5.22
N GLU A 32 -31.41 10.90 -5.03
CA GLU A 32 -32.11 11.09 -3.77
C GLU A 32 -32.86 9.80 -3.44
N TYR A 33 -32.68 9.33 -2.20
CA TYR A 33 -33.43 8.20 -1.65
C TYR A 33 -34.47 8.75 -0.68
N VAL A 34 -35.74 8.69 -1.07
CA VAL A 34 -36.85 9.07 -0.21
C VAL A 34 -37.35 7.82 0.51
N GLU A 35 -37.30 7.85 1.84
CA GLU A 35 -37.67 6.74 2.71
C GLU A 35 -38.94 7.14 3.47
N GLU A 36 -40.04 6.45 3.20
CA GLU A 36 -41.35 6.67 3.83
C GLU A 36 -41.73 5.44 4.65
N MET A 37 -42.40 5.63 5.78
CA MET A 37 -43.01 4.54 6.54
C MET A 37 -44.51 4.52 6.23
N THR A 38 -44.97 3.43 5.62
CA THR A 38 -46.39 3.14 5.45
C THR A 38 -46.83 2.24 6.61
N LEU A 39 -48.13 2.21 6.93
CA LEU A 39 -48.76 1.56 8.09
C LEU A 39 -48.12 0.25 8.60
N ASP A 40 -47.58 -0.62 7.73
CA ASP A 40 -46.84 -1.85 8.13
C ASP A 40 -45.53 -2.11 7.38
N LYS A 41 -45.07 -1.22 6.48
CA LYS A 41 -43.89 -1.46 5.62
C LYS A 41 -43.09 -0.19 5.36
N TYR A 42 -41.77 -0.31 5.29
CA TYR A 42 -40.91 0.74 4.77
C TYR A 42 -40.98 0.77 3.25
N LYS A 43 -41.09 1.97 2.70
CA LYS A 43 -41.07 2.25 1.28
C LYS A 43 -39.84 3.10 0.97
N CYS A 44 -39.04 2.68 0.00
CA CYS A 44 -37.90 3.46 -0.47
C CYS A 44 -38.07 3.75 -1.96
N THR A 45 -37.97 5.03 -2.32
CA THR A 45 -38.07 5.50 -3.71
C THR A 45 -36.76 6.17 -4.10
N LEU A 46 -36.17 5.74 -5.21
CA LEU A 46 -34.96 6.30 -5.79
C LEU A 46 -35.33 7.31 -6.87
N TYR A 47 -34.91 8.55 -6.68
CA TYR A 47 -34.96 9.61 -7.67
C TYR A 47 -33.56 9.89 -8.20
N VAL A 48 -33.45 10.10 -9.51
CA VAL A 48 -32.24 10.59 -10.17
C VAL A 48 -32.64 11.80 -11.00
N ASP A 49 -32.05 12.96 -10.71
CA ASP A 49 -32.32 14.23 -11.40
C ASP A 49 -33.82 14.59 -11.38
N GLY A 50 -34.46 14.41 -10.22
CA GLY A 50 -35.90 14.65 -10.00
C GLY A 50 -36.85 13.61 -10.63
N ARG A 51 -36.34 12.60 -11.33
CA ARG A 51 -37.16 11.53 -11.95
C ARG A 51 -37.15 10.26 -11.11
N MET A 52 -38.33 9.68 -10.90
CA MET A 52 -38.46 8.40 -10.20
C MET A 52 -37.88 7.28 -11.07
N ILE A 53 -36.88 6.56 -10.56
CA ILE A 53 -36.23 5.44 -11.26
C ILE A 53 -36.74 4.10 -10.73
N ALA A 54 -36.82 3.95 -9.41
CA ALA A 54 -37.20 2.68 -8.79
C ALA A 54 -37.88 2.87 -7.44
N GLN A 55 -38.64 1.86 -7.04
CA GLN A 55 -39.32 1.79 -5.76
C GLN A 55 -39.25 0.38 -5.18
N SER A 56 -39.09 0.30 -3.86
CA SER A 56 -39.09 -0.95 -3.10
C SER A 56 -39.87 -0.83 -1.81
N TYR A 57 -40.30 -1.99 -1.29
CA TYR A 57 -41.00 -2.13 -0.04
C TYR A 57 -40.32 -3.23 0.79
N GLY A 58 -40.29 -3.09 2.11
CA GLY A 58 -39.72 -4.11 2.99
C GLY A 58 -39.96 -3.83 4.47
N GLU A 59 -39.59 -4.81 5.29
CA GLU A 59 -39.74 -4.76 6.76
C GLU A 59 -38.59 -4.01 7.43
N ASN A 60 -37.40 -4.01 6.80
CA ASN A 60 -36.20 -3.35 7.30
C ASN A 60 -35.83 -2.15 6.44
N LYS A 61 -35.57 -0.99 7.06
CA LYS A 61 -35.13 0.24 6.40
C LYS A 61 -33.88 0.04 5.52
N LYS A 62 -32.84 -0.62 6.07
CA LYS A 62 -31.56 -0.86 5.37
C LYS A 62 -31.72 -1.79 4.16
N ASP A 63 -32.44 -2.89 4.32
CA ASP A 63 -32.65 -3.85 3.24
C ASP A 63 -33.53 -3.27 2.13
N THR A 64 -34.58 -2.53 2.51
CA THR A 64 -35.46 -1.84 1.55
C THR A 64 -34.66 -0.89 0.66
N LYS A 65 -33.74 -0.12 1.24
CA LYS A 65 -32.84 0.77 0.49
C LYS A 65 -31.90 0.02 -0.45
N ARG A 66 -31.30 -1.08 0.03
CA ARG A 66 -30.44 -1.94 -0.81
C ARG A 66 -31.21 -2.51 -1.99
N LEU A 67 -32.42 -3.00 -1.77
CA LEU A 67 -33.31 -3.54 -2.80
C LEU A 67 -33.77 -2.46 -3.80
N CYS A 68 -34.01 -1.24 -3.31
CA CYS A 68 -34.33 -0.08 -4.16
C CYS A 68 -33.17 0.21 -5.11
N ALA A 69 -31.95 0.24 -4.57
CA ALA A 69 -30.74 0.45 -5.35
C ALA A 69 -30.48 -0.68 -6.36
N GLU A 70 -30.75 -1.94 -6.02
CA GLU A 70 -30.66 -3.07 -6.96
C GLU A 70 -31.63 -2.93 -8.13
N LYS A 71 -32.91 -2.63 -7.86
CA LYS A 71 -33.91 -2.37 -8.91
C LYS A 71 -33.55 -1.16 -9.77
N GLY A 72 -33.07 -0.09 -9.14
CA GLY A 72 -32.61 1.11 -9.84
C GLY A 72 -31.41 0.83 -10.74
N LEU A 73 -30.45 0.03 -10.26
CA LEU A 73 -29.28 -0.36 -11.03
C LEU A 73 -29.68 -1.23 -12.23
N ASP A 74 -30.60 -2.19 -12.07
CA ASP A 74 -31.10 -3.00 -13.19
C ASP A 74 -31.79 -2.15 -14.27
N TYR A 75 -32.56 -1.15 -13.84
CA TYR A 75 -33.17 -0.19 -14.77
C TYR A 75 -32.11 0.65 -15.49
N LEU A 76 -31.17 1.25 -14.76
CA LEU A 76 -30.13 2.12 -15.32
C LEU A 76 -29.17 1.38 -16.26
N LYS A 77 -28.84 0.12 -15.97
CA LYS A 77 -28.01 -0.75 -16.82
C LYS A 77 -28.58 -0.98 -18.22
N LYS A 78 -29.90 -0.85 -18.40
CA LYS A 78 -30.54 -0.98 -19.73
C LYS A 78 -30.31 0.22 -20.63
N TYR A 79 -30.05 1.39 -20.05
CA TYR A 79 -29.97 2.66 -20.78
C TYR A 79 -28.56 3.27 -20.78
N GLN A 80 -27.64 2.78 -19.95
CA GLN A 80 -26.28 3.29 -19.87
C GLN A 80 -25.25 2.15 -19.94
N GLU A 81 -24.14 2.43 -20.62
CA GLU A 81 -22.99 1.53 -20.67
C GLU A 81 -22.32 1.43 -19.29
N ILE A 82 -21.97 0.20 -18.90
CA ILE A 82 -21.32 -0.05 -17.62
C ILE A 82 -19.83 0.28 -17.75
N VAL A 83 -19.41 1.39 -17.15
CA VAL A 83 -17.99 1.72 -17.02
C VAL A 83 -17.42 0.95 -15.83
N TYR A 84 -16.70 -0.13 -16.11
CA TYR A 84 -15.92 -0.84 -15.09
C TYR A 84 -14.76 0.05 -14.65
N LYS A 85 -14.59 0.21 -13.34
CA LYS A 85 -13.33 0.71 -12.79
C LYS A 85 -12.32 -0.41 -12.90
N ASP A 86 -11.27 -0.20 -13.69
CA ASP A 86 -10.11 -1.07 -13.62
C ASP A 86 -9.57 -1.10 -12.20
N ARG A 87 -9.08 -2.27 -11.78
CA ARG A 87 -8.38 -2.38 -10.51
C ARG A 87 -7.17 -1.46 -10.57
N ILE A 88 -7.00 -0.64 -9.55
CA ILE A 88 -5.72 0.05 -9.33
C ILE A 88 -4.71 -1.07 -9.07
N ASN A 89 -3.90 -1.39 -10.08
CA ASN A 89 -2.92 -2.45 -10.03
C ASN A 89 -1.52 -1.84 -9.95
N HIS A 90 -0.87 -1.99 -8.80
CA HIS A 90 0.50 -1.55 -8.57
C HIS A 90 1.51 -2.72 -8.64
N ASP A 91 1.13 -3.88 -9.19
CA ASP A 91 2.01 -5.06 -9.27
C ASP A 91 3.21 -4.80 -10.17
N LYS A 92 3.02 -4.04 -11.26
CA LYS A 92 4.08 -3.66 -12.21
C LYS A 92 4.97 -2.50 -11.72
N VAL A 93 4.60 -1.84 -10.63
CA VAL A 93 5.38 -0.73 -10.06
C VAL A 93 6.62 -1.30 -9.39
N THR A 94 7.78 -0.66 -9.61
CA THR A 94 9.06 -1.03 -8.99
C THR A 94 8.92 -1.11 -7.47
N GLU A 95 9.23 -2.29 -6.92
CA GLU A 95 9.16 -2.54 -5.48
C GLU A 95 10.51 -2.32 -4.82
N ILE A 96 10.52 -1.49 -3.78
CA ILE A 96 11.68 -1.26 -2.91
C ILE A 96 11.49 -2.10 -1.66
N ASP A 97 12.30 -3.14 -1.54
CA ASP A 97 12.27 -4.00 -0.36
C ASP A 97 13.07 -3.41 0.81
N LYS A 98 12.57 -3.67 2.03
CA LYS A 98 13.21 -3.25 3.28
C LYS A 98 14.63 -3.82 3.42
N GLY A 99 14.86 -5.08 3.02
CA GLY A 99 16.18 -5.71 3.08
C GLY A 99 17.21 -4.96 2.23
N ASN A 100 16.81 -4.54 1.03
CA ASN A 100 17.69 -3.75 0.15
C ASN A 100 18.03 -2.39 0.76
N LEU A 101 17.04 -1.68 1.33
CA LEU A 101 17.28 -0.39 1.99
C LEU A 101 18.24 -0.49 3.19
N VAL A 102 18.18 -1.60 3.92
CA VAL A 102 19.09 -1.86 5.03
C VAL A 102 20.48 -2.19 4.50
N LYS A 103 20.58 -3.09 3.51
CA LYS A 103 21.85 -3.47 2.86
C LYS A 103 22.59 -2.27 2.28
N GLU A 104 21.93 -1.45 1.47
CA GLU A 104 22.49 -0.22 0.90
C GLU A 104 22.99 0.74 1.98
N SER A 105 22.33 0.78 3.13
CA SER A 105 22.77 1.61 4.25
C SER A 105 24.06 1.12 4.90
N TYR A 106 24.37 -0.17 4.87
CA TYR A 106 25.62 -0.71 5.38
C TYR A 106 26.74 -0.55 4.36
N GLU A 107 26.47 -0.78 3.08
CA GLU A 107 27.45 -0.60 1.99
C GLU A 107 27.91 0.85 1.86
N ASN A 108 26.98 1.81 2.01
CA ASN A 108 27.28 3.25 1.96
C ASN A 108 27.66 3.83 3.33
N ALA A 109 27.91 3.00 4.34
CA ALA A 109 28.29 3.48 5.65
C ALA A 109 29.69 4.14 5.62
N PRO A 110 29.90 5.25 6.35
CA PRO A 110 31.22 5.86 6.46
C PRO A 110 32.25 4.87 7.02
N LYS A 111 33.46 4.87 6.44
CA LYS A 111 34.58 4.08 6.98
C LYS A 111 34.93 4.55 8.39
N ILE A 112 35.27 3.60 9.26
CA ILE A 112 35.74 3.90 10.63
C ILE A 112 37.05 4.68 10.54
N ALA A 113 37.13 5.80 11.25
CA ALA A 113 38.35 6.61 11.29
C ALA A 113 39.52 5.85 11.95
N ASP A 114 40.74 6.07 11.46
CA ASP A 114 41.93 5.34 11.91
C ASP A 114 42.38 5.67 13.34
N ASP A 115 42.00 6.83 13.84
CA ASP A 115 42.27 7.29 15.19
C ASP A 115 41.31 6.67 16.23
N ASN A 116 40.18 6.12 15.78
CA ASN A 116 39.19 5.45 16.62
C ASN A 116 39.81 4.26 17.37
N LEU A 117 39.48 4.13 18.66
CA LEU A 117 39.98 3.05 19.51
C LEU A 117 39.67 1.66 18.92
N GLY A 118 38.48 1.49 18.33
CA GLY A 118 38.07 0.27 17.65
C GLY A 118 38.94 -0.05 16.44
N SER A 119 39.25 0.93 15.58
CA SER A 119 40.17 0.73 14.45
C SER A 119 41.56 0.30 14.91
N LYS A 120 42.09 0.92 15.98
CA LYS A 120 43.38 0.52 16.59
C LYS A 120 43.35 -0.89 17.16
N LEU A 121 42.25 -1.28 17.82
CA LEU A 121 42.07 -2.64 18.34
C LEU A 121 42.00 -3.67 17.20
N LEU A 122 41.21 -3.41 16.16
CA LEU A 122 41.11 -4.28 14.99
C LEU A 122 42.47 -4.48 14.32
N LYS A 123 43.24 -3.40 14.13
CA LYS A 123 44.61 -3.46 13.59
C LYS A 123 45.54 -4.32 14.45
N LYS A 124 45.46 -4.19 15.79
CA LYS A 124 46.22 -5.05 16.72
C LYS A 124 45.81 -6.53 16.65
N MET A 125 44.58 -6.81 16.23
CA MET A 125 44.07 -8.18 16.00
C MET A 125 44.40 -8.72 14.59
N GLY A 126 45.20 -7.98 13.81
CA GLY A 126 45.62 -8.39 12.47
C GLY A 126 44.67 -7.98 11.35
N TRP A 127 43.77 -7.02 11.58
CA TRP A 127 42.98 -6.42 10.51
C TRP A 127 43.80 -5.38 9.75
N ASP A 128 43.90 -5.53 8.43
CA ASP A 128 44.67 -4.64 7.54
C ASP A 128 43.82 -3.50 6.94
N GLY A 129 42.52 -3.47 7.22
CA GLY A 129 41.60 -2.44 6.72
C GLY A 129 40.85 -2.80 5.43
N SER A 130 41.23 -3.88 4.75
CA SER A 130 40.61 -4.34 3.49
C SER A 130 40.16 -5.79 3.52
N SER A 131 40.79 -6.61 4.37
CA SER A 131 40.63 -8.04 4.43
C SER A 131 39.95 -8.48 5.73
N GLY A 132 39.82 -9.78 5.92
CA GLY A 132 39.33 -10.36 7.16
C GLY A 132 40.23 -10.09 8.37
N VAL A 133 39.64 -10.13 9.56
CA VAL A 133 40.41 -10.04 10.83
C VAL A 133 41.23 -11.32 11.05
N GLY A 134 42.48 -11.16 11.50
CA GLY A 134 43.34 -12.26 11.97
C GLY A 134 44.74 -12.21 11.36
N LYS A 135 45.70 -12.93 11.97
CA LYS A 135 47.14 -12.91 11.60
C LYS A 135 47.43 -13.12 10.11
N TYR A 136 46.57 -13.85 9.41
CA TYR A 136 46.72 -14.20 7.99
C TYR A 136 45.51 -13.74 7.16
N SER A 137 44.72 -12.79 7.68
CA SER A 137 43.56 -12.22 6.99
C SER A 137 42.45 -13.22 6.59
N HIS A 138 42.39 -14.39 7.23
CA HIS A 138 41.37 -15.43 6.96
C HIS A 138 39.97 -15.13 7.52
N GLY A 139 39.79 -14.01 8.22
CA GLY A 139 38.48 -13.62 8.73
C GLY A 139 37.48 -13.30 7.62
N ILE A 140 36.22 -13.14 7.99
CA ILE A 140 35.19 -12.66 7.06
C ILE A 140 35.44 -11.17 6.79
N SER A 141 35.64 -10.80 5.53
CA SER A 141 35.81 -9.40 5.09
C SER A 141 34.47 -8.74 4.76
N GLU A 142 33.54 -9.51 4.20
CA GLU A 142 32.22 -9.04 3.75
C GLU A 142 31.16 -9.22 4.85
N PRO A 143 30.35 -8.20 5.18
CA PRO A 143 29.28 -8.34 6.14
C PRO A 143 28.30 -9.46 5.74
N VAL A 144 27.99 -10.37 6.67
CA VAL A 144 26.97 -11.40 6.44
C VAL A 144 25.60 -10.77 6.63
N PHE A 145 24.89 -10.54 5.52
CA PHE A 145 23.50 -10.08 5.55
C PHE A 145 22.58 -11.28 5.76
N VAL A 146 21.66 -11.15 6.71
CA VAL A 146 20.59 -12.12 6.90
C VAL A 146 19.42 -11.71 6.00
N GLU A 147 19.01 -12.58 5.10
CA GLU A 147 17.70 -12.46 4.46
C GLU A 147 16.64 -12.48 5.56
N SER A 148 15.83 -11.43 5.62
CA SER A 148 14.98 -11.14 6.78
C SER A 148 14.16 -12.36 7.19
N VAL A 149 14.47 -12.95 8.36
CA VAL A 149 13.56 -13.87 9.04
C VAL A 149 12.66 -13.02 9.93
N GLU A 150 11.39 -12.90 9.53
CA GLU A 150 10.40 -12.13 10.26
C GLU A 150 10.27 -12.66 11.71
N ASN A 151 10.18 -11.73 12.67
CA ASN A 151 9.88 -11.97 14.08
C ASN A 151 10.88 -12.80 14.91
N ARG A 152 12.04 -13.20 14.36
CA ARG A 152 13.14 -13.76 15.19
C ARG A 152 14.05 -12.64 15.66
N VAL A 153 13.72 -12.10 16.84
CA VAL A 153 14.54 -11.12 17.53
C VAL A 153 15.40 -11.81 18.58
N GLY A 154 16.73 -11.70 18.45
CA GLY A 154 17.67 -12.33 19.38
C GLY A 154 17.56 -11.75 20.80
N PHE A 155 18.21 -12.41 21.76
CA PHE A 155 18.26 -11.93 23.14
C PHE A 155 18.99 -10.57 23.21
N GLY A 156 18.38 -9.57 23.84
CA GLY A 156 18.90 -8.20 23.89
C GLY A 156 18.50 -7.28 22.73
N HIS A 157 17.60 -7.71 21.84
CA HIS A 157 17.18 -6.89 20.70
C HIS A 157 16.26 -5.72 21.13
N SER A 158 16.75 -4.49 20.96
CA SER A 158 15.89 -3.30 20.93
C SER A 158 15.20 -3.20 19.57
N TYR A 159 13.89 -2.95 19.54
CA TYR A 159 13.11 -2.81 18.29
C TYR A 159 13.62 -1.70 17.34
N ASP A 160 14.54 -0.86 17.82
CA ASP A 160 15.11 0.26 17.09
C ASP A 160 16.19 -0.14 16.05
N ASP A 161 16.81 -1.31 16.20
CA ASP A 161 18.10 -1.61 15.54
C ASP A 161 17.99 -2.16 14.11
N ARG A 162 16.78 -2.51 13.67
CA ARG A 162 16.47 -2.92 12.26
C ARG A 162 15.57 -1.91 11.55
N THR A 163 15.55 -0.68 12.04
CA THR A 163 14.85 0.42 11.38
C THR A 163 15.60 0.81 10.11
N VAL A 164 14.86 1.22 9.10
CA VAL A 164 15.47 1.69 7.86
C VAL A 164 16.17 3.02 8.15
N ARG A 165 17.45 3.14 7.77
CA ARG A 165 18.18 4.39 7.96
C ARG A 165 17.62 5.49 7.06
N LYS A 166 17.57 6.71 7.60
CA LYS A 166 17.12 7.89 6.85
C LYS A 166 17.89 8.06 5.54
N SER A 167 19.20 7.87 5.55
CA SER A 167 20.08 8.08 4.40
C SER A 167 19.78 7.15 3.24
N SER A 168 19.44 5.87 3.48
CA SER A 168 19.11 4.94 2.40
C SER A 168 17.79 5.31 1.75
N VAL A 169 16.73 5.54 2.53
CA VAL A 169 15.45 6.02 1.98
C VAL A 169 15.61 7.33 1.22
N GLU A 170 16.39 8.28 1.77
CA GLU A 170 16.66 9.56 1.13
C GLU A 170 17.41 9.38 -0.20
N SER A 171 18.41 8.50 -0.27
CA SER A 171 19.10 8.16 -1.52
C SER A 171 18.13 7.56 -2.54
N THR A 172 17.34 6.54 -2.15
CA THR A 172 16.39 5.88 -3.05
C THR A 172 15.35 6.86 -3.60
N LEU A 173 14.85 7.79 -2.78
CA LEU A 173 13.92 8.83 -3.23
C LEU A 173 14.57 9.84 -4.19
N LEU A 174 15.84 10.19 -3.97
CA LEU A 174 16.60 11.07 -4.86
C LEU A 174 16.90 10.38 -6.21
N ASP A 175 17.23 9.09 -6.20
CA ASP A 175 17.46 8.31 -7.41
C ASP A 175 16.16 8.13 -8.20
N PHE A 176 15.04 7.92 -7.51
CA PHE A 176 13.71 7.93 -8.13
C PHE A 176 13.35 9.27 -8.77
N LEU A 177 13.68 10.40 -8.12
CA LEU A 177 13.48 11.73 -8.69
C LEU A 177 14.32 11.97 -9.96
N ARG A 178 15.53 11.40 -10.02
CA ARG A 178 16.43 11.49 -11.18
C ARG A 178 15.99 10.60 -12.34
N ASP A 179 15.36 9.46 -12.07
CA ASP A 179 14.90 8.54 -13.11
C ASP A 179 13.64 9.05 -13.81
N SER A 180 13.77 9.65 -14.99
CA SER A 180 12.63 10.16 -15.77
C SER A 180 11.71 9.09 -16.35
N LYS A 181 12.05 7.79 -16.25
CA LYS A 181 11.24 6.70 -16.83
C LYS A 181 10.20 6.16 -15.85
N GLN A 182 10.41 6.36 -14.56
CA GLN A 182 9.52 5.88 -13.50
C GLN A 182 8.67 7.02 -12.94
N GLU A 183 7.35 6.87 -12.97
CA GLU A 183 6.39 7.82 -12.39
C GLU A 183 6.01 7.46 -10.95
N GLU A 184 6.11 6.17 -10.61
CA GLU A 184 5.72 5.62 -9.31
C GLU A 184 6.72 4.57 -8.84
N ILE A 185 6.90 4.49 -7.52
CA ILE A 185 7.60 3.42 -6.82
C ILE A 185 6.73 2.95 -5.65
N LYS A 186 6.83 1.68 -5.27
CA LYS A 186 6.16 1.14 -4.08
C LYS A 186 7.20 0.61 -3.09
N PHE A 187 7.00 0.90 -1.83
CA PHE A 187 7.77 0.26 -0.76
C PHE A 187 7.06 -0.99 -0.28
N SER A 188 7.83 -2.05 -0.03
CA SER A 188 7.31 -3.35 0.36
C SER A 188 6.53 -3.30 1.67
N LYS A 189 5.69 -4.33 1.88
CA LYS A 189 4.85 -4.46 3.08
C LYS A 189 5.65 -4.63 4.38
N ASN A 190 6.92 -5.00 4.27
CA ASN A 190 7.81 -5.36 5.39
C ASN A 190 8.31 -4.15 6.21
N LEU A 191 7.95 -2.93 5.81
CA LEU A 191 8.21 -1.72 6.60
C LEU A 191 7.49 -1.77 7.95
N THR A 192 8.08 -1.21 9.00
CA THR A 192 7.37 -0.97 10.27
C THR A 192 6.50 0.29 10.17
N LYS A 193 5.79 0.62 11.25
CA LYS A 193 5.03 1.87 11.33
C LYS A 193 5.96 3.09 11.34
N GLU A 194 7.08 2.97 12.02
CA GLU A 194 8.13 3.98 12.17
C GLU A 194 8.85 4.20 10.85
N ASP A 195 9.20 3.12 10.14
CA ASP A 195 9.80 3.20 8.80
C ASP A 195 8.86 3.92 7.82
N ARG A 196 7.56 3.58 7.82
CA ARG A 196 6.55 4.27 6.99
C ARG A 196 6.45 5.76 7.35
N ALA A 197 6.47 6.11 8.63
CA ALA A 197 6.45 7.50 9.07
C ALA A 197 7.70 8.27 8.59
N LEU A 198 8.86 7.62 8.56
CA LEU A 198 10.09 8.18 7.99
C LEU A 198 9.95 8.44 6.48
N VAL A 199 9.45 7.46 5.71
CA VAL A 199 9.21 7.64 4.26
C VAL A 199 8.23 8.77 4.00
N HIS A 200 7.10 8.84 4.72
CA HIS A 200 6.13 9.93 4.60
C HIS A 200 6.73 11.32 4.85
N ARG A 201 7.55 11.46 5.91
CA ARG A 201 8.25 12.72 6.21
C ARG A 201 9.21 13.11 5.09
N LEU A 202 9.98 12.17 4.56
CA LEU A 202 10.91 12.43 3.45
C LEU A 202 10.19 12.76 2.15
N CYS A 203 9.12 12.04 1.80
CA CYS A 203 8.32 12.36 0.63
C CYS A 203 7.75 13.78 0.71
N THR A 204 7.29 14.20 1.89
CA THR A 204 6.82 15.57 2.13
C THR A 204 7.94 16.59 1.93
N LYS A 205 9.15 16.32 2.44
CA LYS A 205 10.34 17.18 2.25
C LYS A 205 10.69 17.34 0.76
N TYR A 206 10.54 16.28 -0.03
CA TYR A 206 10.85 16.28 -1.47
C TYR A 206 9.65 16.55 -2.37
N HIS A 207 8.51 16.98 -1.81
CA HIS A 207 7.29 17.30 -2.55
C HIS A 207 6.70 16.15 -3.39
N LEU A 208 6.97 14.90 -2.99
CA LEU A 208 6.42 13.69 -3.62
C LEU A 208 5.02 13.38 -3.08
N LYS A 209 4.15 12.86 -3.94
CA LYS A 209 2.85 12.31 -3.52
C LYS A 209 3.08 10.95 -2.88
N HIS A 210 2.38 10.68 -1.78
CA HIS A 210 2.54 9.43 -1.05
C HIS A 210 1.19 8.95 -0.49
N LYS A 211 0.93 7.64 -0.58
CA LYS A 211 -0.30 7.05 -0.06
C LYS A 211 -0.10 5.57 0.27
N SER A 212 -0.56 5.15 1.44
CA SER A 212 -0.64 3.71 1.74
C SER A 212 -1.86 3.08 1.08
N PHE A 213 -1.68 1.91 0.49
CA PHE A 213 -2.73 1.06 -0.07
C PHE A 213 -2.71 -0.31 0.61
N GLY A 214 -3.80 -1.08 0.46
CA GLY A 214 -3.96 -2.39 1.11
C GLY A 214 -4.51 -2.33 2.53
N LYS A 215 -4.68 -3.51 3.15
CA LYS A 215 -5.17 -3.68 4.53
C LYS A 215 -4.20 -4.60 5.28
N ASN A 216 -3.94 -4.31 6.56
CA ASN A 216 -3.11 -5.11 7.46
C ASN A 216 -1.76 -5.52 6.85
N GLU A 217 -1.52 -6.82 6.64
CA GLU A 217 -0.26 -7.37 6.15
C GLU A 217 0.00 -7.07 4.67
N ASP A 218 -1.04 -6.88 3.86
CA ASP A 218 -0.88 -6.51 2.44
C ASP A 218 -0.72 -5.00 2.24
N ARG A 219 -0.43 -4.25 3.31
CA ARG A 219 -0.31 -2.80 3.26
C ARG A 219 1.06 -2.37 2.73
N TYR A 220 1.08 -1.80 1.54
CA TYR A 220 2.25 -1.17 0.93
C TYR A 220 2.12 0.35 0.87
N LEU A 221 3.23 1.04 0.64
CA LEU A 221 3.29 2.50 0.53
C LEU A 221 3.69 2.87 -0.91
N LEU A 222 2.80 3.56 -1.62
CA LEU A 222 3.07 4.07 -2.95
C LEU A 222 3.60 5.51 -2.86
N VAL A 223 4.62 5.81 -3.65
CA VAL A 223 5.17 7.15 -3.83
C VAL A 223 5.16 7.48 -5.31
N SER A 224 4.67 8.66 -5.67
CA SER A 224 4.58 9.12 -7.05
C SER A 224 5.06 10.56 -7.20
N LYS A 225 5.47 10.90 -8.42
CA LYS A 225 5.83 12.27 -8.80
C LYS A 225 4.58 13.14 -8.90
N GLN A 226 4.77 14.46 -8.84
CA GLN A 226 3.64 15.40 -8.89
C GLN A 226 2.96 15.40 -10.25
#